data_AF-Q5NWT4-F1
#
_entry.id   AF-Q5NWT4-F1
#
_cell.length_a   1.000
_cell.length_b   1.000
_cell.length_c   1.000
_cell.angle_alpha   90.00
_cell.angle_beta   90.00
_cell.angle_gamma   90.00
#
_symmetry.space_group_name_H-M   'P 1'
#
loop_
_entity.id
_entity.type
_entity.pdbx_description
1 polymer ?
#
loop_
_entity_poly.entity_id
_entity_poly.type
_entity_poly.pdbx_seq_one_letter_code
_entity_poly.pdbx_strand_id
1 'polypeptide(L)'
;MLKKFLFADLDDTLFQSGRKCPEGAPLTPMAYLKDGTAHSFATKAQKSFLVLMQQEMAVIPVTARNADAFSRVRWPFTNGAVINYGGIILKADGAVDESWLAQSRTQAAQTVPMLEHVSGVLQSIADSLCVQLRIRIISDFAVPFYLCAKSNEGDEQALDRTEPLLRNRCAEAALPLLIHRNGNNLSVLPQWLDKRHAVEHLTERLRREHGEIVTFGMGDSLSDLGFMSTCDYALVPKASQINRQWEAA
;
A
#
# COMPACT_ATOMS: atom_id res chain seq x y z
N MET A 1 7.17 29.78 9.82
CA MET A 1 7.17 28.88 8.64
C MET A 1 6.10 27.84 8.85
N LEU A 2 5.32 27.52 7.81
CA LEU A 2 4.27 26.50 7.88
C LEU A 2 4.87 25.11 8.14
N LYS A 3 4.13 24.24 8.84
CA LYS A 3 4.51 22.83 8.97
C LYS A 3 4.34 22.12 7.63
N LYS A 4 5.30 21.26 7.30
CA LYS A 4 5.37 20.53 6.03
C LYS A 4 5.23 19.04 6.29
N PHE A 5 4.37 18.36 5.53
CA PHE A 5 4.15 16.92 5.65
C PHE A 5 4.26 16.24 4.29
N LEU A 6 5.04 15.17 4.22
CA LEU A 6 5.13 14.31 3.05
C LEU A 6 4.45 12.98 3.34
N PHE A 7 3.33 12.73 2.68
CA PHE A 7 2.69 11.44 2.60
C PHE A 7 3.35 10.64 1.49
N ALA A 8 4.11 9.61 1.83
CA ALA A 8 4.91 8.86 0.85
C ALA A 8 4.56 7.37 0.84
N ASP A 9 4.22 6.85 -0.33
CA ASP A 9 4.25 5.40 -0.55
C ASP A 9 5.69 4.86 -0.37
N LEU A 10 5.80 3.54 -0.15
CA LEU A 10 7.05 2.88 0.19
C LEU A 10 7.65 2.11 -0.99
N ASP A 11 6.98 1.04 -1.40
CA ASP A 11 7.50 0.08 -2.37
C ASP A 11 7.44 0.67 -3.78
N ASP A 12 8.54 0.57 -4.52
CA ASP A 12 8.75 1.19 -5.84
C ASP A 12 8.75 2.74 -5.83
N THR A 13 8.43 3.37 -4.70
CA THR A 13 8.52 4.81 -4.44
C THR A 13 9.84 5.21 -3.76
N LEU A 14 10.03 4.82 -2.50
CA LEU A 14 11.22 5.15 -1.69
C LEU A 14 12.28 4.06 -1.77
N PHE A 15 11.88 2.83 -2.05
CA PHE A 15 12.75 1.65 -2.20
C PHE A 15 12.04 0.54 -2.94
N GLN A 16 12.76 -0.47 -3.42
CA GLN A 16 12.20 -1.52 -4.27
C GLN A 16 12.82 -2.88 -3.97
N SER A 17 12.16 -3.96 -4.39
CA SER A 17 12.73 -5.32 -4.28
C SER A 17 14.08 -5.41 -4.99
N GLY A 18 15.01 -6.22 -4.48
CA GLY A 18 16.36 -6.35 -5.05
C GLY A 18 16.41 -6.64 -6.55
N ARG A 19 15.46 -7.44 -7.08
CA ARG A 19 15.36 -7.73 -8.53
C ARG A 19 15.09 -6.51 -9.42
N LYS A 20 14.58 -5.41 -8.85
CA LYS A 20 14.29 -4.15 -9.54
C LYS A 20 15.42 -3.12 -9.36
N CYS A 21 16.44 -3.43 -8.57
CA CYS A 21 17.57 -2.55 -8.38
C CYS A 21 18.54 -2.65 -9.56
N PRO A 22 19.23 -1.56 -9.94
CA PRO A 22 20.30 -1.62 -10.93
C PRO A 22 21.41 -2.57 -10.50
N GLU A 23 21.92 -3.38 -11.42
CA GLU A 23 22.99 -4.34 -11.17
C GLU A 23 24.27 -3.62 -10.73
N GLY A 24 24.97 -4.19 -9.73
CA GLY A 24 26.23 -3.66 -9.21
C GLY A 24 26.13 -2.33 -8.45
N ALA A 25 24.94 -1.72 -8.33
CA ALA A 25 24.78 -0.47 -7.60
C ALA A 25 24.94 -0.67 -6.08
N PRO A 26 25.53 0.29 -5.34
CA PRO A 26 25.50 0.26 -3.89
C PRO A 26 24.07 0.46 -3.38
N LEU A 27 23.59 -0.51 -2.61
CA LEU A 27 22.22 -0.58 -2.10
C LEU A 27 22.19 -0.45 -0.57
N THR A 28 21.21 0.28 -0.05
CA THR A 28 20.90 0.32 1.38
C THR A 28 19.70 -0.58 1.65
N PRO A 29 19.82 -1.62 2.50
CA PRO A 29 18.67 -2.42 2.92
C PRO A 29 17.61 -1.57 3.64
N MET A 30 16.36 -1.68 3.21
CA MET A 30 15.23 -0.88 3.74
C MET A 30 14.16 -1.74 4.39
N ALA A 31 13.85 -2.91 3.81
CA ALA A 31 12.86 -3.83 4.36
C ALA A 31 13.34 -5.28 4.29
N TYR A 32 12.88 -6.08 5.24
CA TYR A 32 13.38 -7.44 5.46
C TYR A 32 12.25 -8.47 5.41
N LEU A 33 12.62 -9.71 5.06
CA LEU A 33 11.77 -10.88 5.24
C LEU A 33 11.70 -11.28 6.73
N LYS A 34 10.83 -12.25 7.04
CA LYS A 34 10.63 -12.73 8.42
C LYS A 34 11.87 -13.38 9.03
N ASP A 35 12.71 -13.97 8.21
CA ASP A 35 14.00 -14.56 8.60
C ASP A 35 15.12 -13.52 8.79
N GLY A 36 14.84 -12.23 8.55
CA GLY A 36 15.81 -11.15 8.64
C GLY A 36 16.65 -10.96 7.38
N THR A 37 16.35 -11.66 6.28
CA THR A 37 17.00 -11.43 4.98
C THR A 37 16.54 -10.10 4.37
N ALA A 38 17.48 -9.27 3.91
CA ALA A 38 17.16 -8.02 3.22
C ALA A 38 16.43 -8.30 1.90
N HIS A 39 15.30 -7.64 1.67
CA HIS A 39 14.44 -7.91 0.51
C HIS A 39 14.20 -6.68 -0.35
N SER A 40 14.01 -5.52 0.29
CA SER A 40 13.83 -4.24 -0.40
C SER A 40 14.98 -3.30 -0.07
N PHE A 41 15.41 -2.53 -1.07
CA PHE A 41 16.60 -1.70 -1.01
C PHE A 41 16.35 -0.33 -1.61
N ALA A 42 16.99 0.68 -1.04
CA ALA A 42 17.10 2.01 -1.62
C ALA A 42 18.45 2.14 -2.34
N THR A 43 18.43 2.74 -3.54
CA THR A 43 19.63 3.24 -4.20
C THR A 43 20.21 4.42 -3.42
N LYS A 44 21.47 4.80 -3.72
CA LYS A 44 22.08 6.02 -3.16
C LYS A 44 21.23 7.26 -3.40
N ALA A 45 20.64 7.41 -4.58
CA ALA A 45 19.79 8.56 -4.92
C ALA A 45 18.51 8.60 -4.06
N GLN A 46 17.81 7.47 -3.93
CA GLN A 46 16.61 7.35 -3.09
C GLN A 46 16.92 7.63 -1.62
N LYS A 47 18.02 7.08 -1.09
CA LYS A 47 18.46 7.35 0.28
C LYS A 47 18.75 8.84 0.49
N SER A 48 19.52 9.47 -0.41
CA SER A 48 19.82 10.90 -0.33
C SER A 48 18.56 11.76 -0.37
N PHE A 49 17.61 11.42 -1.25
CA PHE A 49 16.31 12.08 -1.32
C PHE A 49 15.52 11.94 -0.02
N LEU A 50 15.41 10.73 0.52
CA LEU A 50 14.65 10.50 1.76
C LEU A 50 15.26 11.22 2.96
N VAL A 51 16.60 11.26 3.06
CA VAL A 51 17.30 12.06 4.08
C VAL A 51 16.99 13.54 3.93
N LEU A 52 17.04 14.09 2.72
CA LEU A 52 16.69 15.49 2.45
C LEU A 52 15.24 15.79 2.87
N MET A 53 14.29 14.95 2.49
CA MET A 53 12.88 15.14 2.87
C MET A 53 12.71 15.10 4.39
N GLN A 54 13.36 14.17 5.10
CA GLN A 54 13.28 14.11 6.56
C GLN A 54 13.96 15.28 7.29
N GLN A 55 14.91 15.97 6.65
CA GLN A 55 15.48 17.21 7.18
C GLN A 55 14.49 18.38 7.06
N GLU A 56 13.69 18.39 6.00
CA GLU A 56 12.85 19.54 5.65
C GLU A 56 11.38 19.40 6.09
N MET A 57 10.89 18.19 6.31
CA MET A 57 9.47 17.92 6.57
C MET A 57 9.22 16.62 7.32
N ALA A 58 8.03 16.50 7.90
CA ALA A 58 7.59 15.27 8.53
C ALA A 58 7.17 14.26 7.44
N VAL A 59 7.97 13.21 7.25
CA VAL A 59 7.66 12.11 6.33
C VAL A 59 6.80 11.06 7.03
N ILE A 60 5.64 10.76 6.46
CA ILE A 60 4.64 9.81 6.94
C ILE A 60 4.42 8.76 5.84
N PRO A 61 4.81 7.50 6.06
CA PRO A 61 4.53 6.42 5.11
C PRO A 61 3.04 6.23 4.85
N VAL A 62 2.66 5.93 3.61
CA VAL A 62 1.29 5.59 3.20
C VAL A 62 1.31 4.35 2.32
N THR A 63 1.18 3.18 2.93
CA THR A 63 1.56 1.90 2.31
C THR A 63 0.44 0.86 2.28
N ALA A 64 0.51 -0.01 1.27
CA ALA A 64 -0.28 -1.24 1.19
C ALA A 64 0.12 -2.29 2.24
N ARG A 65 1.33 -2.19 2.80
CA ARG A 65 1.86 -3.15 3.77
C ARG A 65 0.93 -3.26 4.99
N ASN A 66 0.74 -4.48 5.46
CA ASN A 66 0.13 -4.74 6.76
C ASN A 66 1.11 -4.47 7.91
N ALA A 67 0.65 -4.54 9.16
CA ALA A 67 1.44 -4.20 10.35
C ALA A 67 2.73 -5.03 10.44
N ASP A 68 2.63 -6.34 10.22
CA ASP A 68 3.78 -7.26 10.19
C ASP A 68 4.78 -6.90 9.08
N ALA A 69 4.32 -6.54 7.87
CA ALA A 69 5.21 -6.15 6.78
C ALA A 69 5.81 -4.75 6.93
N PHE A 70 5.10 -3.83 7.58
CA PHE A 70 5.58 -2.49 7.88
C PHE A 70 6.60 -2.50 9.03
N SER A 71 6.40 -3.31 10.07
CA SER A 71 7.36 -3.42 11.20
C SER A 71 8.74 -3.93 10.79
N ARG A 72 8.85 -4.57 9.61
CA ARG A 72 10.11 -5.01 9.01
C ARG A 72 10.78 -3.96 8.11
N VAL A 73 10.20 -2.78 7.95
CA VAL A 73 10.86 -1.63 7.34
C VAL A 73 11.80 -1.03 8.39
N ARG A 74 13.10 -1.03 8.13
CA ARG A 74 14.13 -0.53 9.06
C ARG A 74 14.66 0.83 8.60
N TRP A 75 13.75 1.80 8.52
CA TRP A 75 14.07 3.21 8.31
C TRP A 75 13.36 4.06 9.38
N PRO A 76 13.99 5.10 9.96
CA PRO A 76 13.43 5.85 11.07
C PRO A 76 12.32 6.81 10.62
N PHE A 77 11.12 6.28 10.37
CA PHE A 77 9.91 7.09 10.26
C PHE A 77 9.38 7.39 11.66
N THR A 78 9.38 8.66 12.06
CA THR A 78 9.08 9.08 13.44
C THR A 78 7.75 9.82 13.59
N ASN A 79 6.99 10.01 12.50
CA ASN A 79 5.77 10.82 12.48
C ASN A 79 4.47 9.98 12.34
N GLY A 80 4.57 8.68 12.62
CA GLY A 80 3.48 7.73 12.37
C GLY A 80 3.52 7.17 10.96
N ALA A 81 2.45 6.45 10.58
CA ALA A 81 2.31 5.81 9.29
C ALA A 81 0.85 5.46 8.98
N VAL A 82 0.50 5.39 7.71
CA VAL A 82 -0.74 4.80 7.20
C VAL A 82 -0.40 3.45 6.60
N ILE A 83 -1.03 2.38 7.09
CA ILE A 83 -0.79 0.99 6.66
C ILE A 83 -2.10 0.34 6.19
N ASN A 84 -2.04 -0.89 5.68
CA ASN A 84 -3.19 -1.64 5.17
C ASN A 84 -4.00 -0.86 4.14
N TYR A 85 -3.35 -0.25 3.14
CA TYR A 85 -4.04 0.52 2.09
C TYR A 85 -4.91 1.68 2.64
N GLY A 86 -4.58 2.24 3.80
CA GLY A 86 -5.42 3.26 4.45
C GLY A 86 -6.28 2.73 5.60
N GLY A 87 -6.30 1.41 5.83
CA GLY A 87 -7.11 0.81 6.87
C GLY A 87 -6.68 1.11 8.31
N ILE A 88 -5.43 1.52 8.53
CA ILE A 88 -4.90 1.84 9.87
C ILE A 88 -4.02 3.07 9.80
N ILE A 89 -4.15 3.95 10.79
CA ILE A 89 -3.22 5.04 11.06
C ILE A 89 -2.49 4.71 12.36
N LEU A 90 -1.16 4.66 12.28
CA LEU A 90 -0.25 4.60 13.42
C LEU A 90 0.20 6.02 13.75
N LYS A 91 0.19 6.36 15.04
CA LYS A 91 0.75 7.61 15.56
C LYS A 91 2.28 7.49 15.68
N ALA A 92 2.94 8.61 16.01
CA ALA A 92 4.38 8.69 16.18
C ALA A 92 4.95 7.72 17.23
N ASP A 93 4.17 7.40 18.28
CA ASP A 93 4.51 6.43 19.32
C ASP A 93 4.28 4.97 18.90
N GLY A 94 3.79 4.74 17.67
CA GLY A 94 3.44 3.42 17.15
C GLY A 94 2.06 2.91 17.59
N ALA A 95 1.33 3.63 18.46
CA ALA A 95 -0.02 3.26 18.83
C ALA A 95 -1.01 3.61 17.70
N VAL A 96 -2.11 2.88 17.61
CA VAL A 96 -3.16 3.12 16.61
C VAL A 96 -3.93 4.40 16.92
N ASP A 97 -4.41 5.07 15.87
CA ASP A 97 -5.47 6.07 15.98
C ASP A 97 -6.81 5.35 16.19
N GLU A 98 -7.31 5.37 17.42
CA GLU A 98 -8.54 4.66 17.80
C GLU A 98 -9.78 5.19 17.08
N SER A 99 -9.82 6.49 16.76
CA SER A 99 -10.96 7.10 16.08
C SER A 99 -11.06 6.63 14.63
N TRP A 100 -9.90 6.47 13.97
CA TRP A 100 -9.82 5.87 12.65
C TRP A 100 -10.09 4.37 12.67
N LEU A 101 -9.48 3.64 13.62
CA LEU A 101 -9.67 2.20 13.78
C LEU A 101 -11.16 1.83 13.97
N ALA A 102 -11.91 2.63 14.73
CA ALA A 102 -13.35 2.44 14.92
C ALA A 102 -14.14 2.59 13.60
N GLN A 103 -13.77 3.56 12.76
CA GLN A 103 -14.38 3.74 11.44
C GLN A 103 -14.04 2.57 10.52
N SER A 104 -12.76 2.16 10.48
CA SER A 104 -12.31 1.02 9.69
C SER A 104 -12.99 -0.28 10.12
N ARG A 105 -13.19 -0.51 11.42
CA ARG A 105 -13.94 -1.67 11.93
C ARG A 105 -15.39 -1.68 11.44
N THR A 106 -16.04 -0.52 11.43
CA THR A 106 -17.43 -0.38 10.98
C THR A 106 -17.56 -0.68 9.49
N GLN A 107 -16.66 -0.13 8.67
CA GLN A 107 -16.64 -0.36 7.22
C GLN A 107 -16.25 -1.80 6.86
N ALA A 108 -15.26 -2.36 7.55
CA ALA A 108 -14.84 -3.74 7.39
C ALA A 108 -15.99 -4.72 7.66
N ALA A 109 -16.74 -4.55 8.75
CA ALA A 109 -17.85 -5.43 9.10
C ALA A 109 -18.90 -5.55 7.97
N GLN A 110 -19.13 -4.48 7.21
CA GLN A 110 -20.08 -4.47 6.09
C GLN A 110 -19.55 -5.18 4.84
N THR A 111 -18.23 -5.39 4.74
CA THR A 111 -17.57 -5.89 3.53
C THR A 111 -17.00 -7.30 3.67
N VAL A 112 -16.94 -7.85 4.88
CA VAL A 112 -16.53 -9.25 5.12
C VAL A 112 -17.29 -10.26 4.27
N PRO A 113 -18.64 -10.25 4.19
CA PRO A 113 -19.37 -11.25 3.39
C PRO A 113 -18.98 -11.21 1.91
N MET A 114 -18.69 -10.01 1.38
CA MET A 114 -18.22 -9.83 0.01
C MET A 114 -16.80 -10.40 -0.17
N LEU A 115 -15.89 -10.15 0.77
CA LEU A 115 -14.54 -10.72 0.71
C LEU A 115 -14.54 -12.25 0.81
N GLU A 116 -15.40 -12.83 1.65
CA GLU A 116 -15.59 -14.28 1.77
C GLU A 116 -16.16 -14.87 0.48
N HIS A 117 -17.16 -14.22 -0.11
CA HIS A 117 -17.72 -14.62 -1.41
C HIS A 117 -16.64 -14.62 -2.49
N VAL A 118 -15.87 -13.54 -2.62
CA VAL A 118 -14.77 -13.42 -3.59
C VAL A 118 -13.69 -14.46 -3.33
N SER A 119 -13.39 -14.77 -2.06
CA SER A 119 -12.46 -15.85 -1.69
C SER A 119 -12.93 -17.20 -2.23
N GLY A 120 -14.23 -17.52 -2.08
CA GLY A 120 -14.81 -18.76 -2.59
C GLY A 120 -14.80 -18.82 -4.12
N VAL A 121 -15.12 -17.71 -4.79
CA VAL A 121 -15.04 -17.60 -6.26
C VAL A 121 -13.61 -17.84 -6.75
N LEU A 122 -12.62 -17.19 -6.12
CA LEU A 122 -11.22 -17.35 -6.51
C LEU A 122 -10.71 -18.77 -6.25
N GLN A 123 -11.15 -19.41 -5.15
CA GLN A 123 -10.80 -20.81 -4.88
C GLN A 123 -11.38 -21.74 -5.95
N SER A 124 -12.66 -21.57 -6.32
CA SER A 124 -13.28 -22.36 -7.37
C SER A 124 -12.59 -22.20 -8.73
N ILE A 125 -12.21 -20.96 -9.09
CA ILE A 125 -11.39 -20.70 -10.29
C ILE A 125 -10.06 -21.45 -10.20
N ALA A 126 -9.34 -21.34 -9.08
CA ALA A 126 -8.06 -22.01 -8.88
C ALA A 126 -8.18 -23.54 -9.04
N ASP A 127 -9.21 -24.16 -8.43
CA ASP A 127 -9.47 -25.59 -8.51
C ASP A 127 -9.74 -26.03 -9.96
N SER A 128 -10.59 -25.29 -10.69
CA SER A 128 -10.90 -25.59 -12.10
C SER A 128 -9.68 -25.52 -13.02
N LEU A 129 -8.73 -24.62 -12.72
CA LEU A 129 -7.49 -24.46 -13.47
C LEU A 129 -6.36 -25.35 -12.96
N CYS A 130 -6.62 -26.17 -11.92
CA CYS A 130 -5.65 -27.01 -11.25
C CYS A 130 -4.40 -26.23 -10.78
N VAL A 131 -4.60 -25.02 -10.23
CA VAL A 131 -3.52 -24.18 -9.68
C VAL A 131 -3.66 -24.03 -8.17
N GLN A 132 -2.53 -23.89 -7.47
CA GLN A 132 -2.52 -23.70 -6.02
C GLN A 132 -2.32 -22.24 -5.64
N LEU A 133 -3.35 -21.65 -5.00
CA LEU A 133 -3.29 -20.31 -4.45
C LEU A 133 -3.40 -20.35 -2.93
N ARG A 134 -2.60 -19.52 -2.27
CA ARG A 134 -2.77 -19.18 -0.86
C ARG A 134 -3.63 -17.94 -0.75
N ILE A 135 -4.92 -18.14 -0.53
CA ILE A 135 -5.94 -17.09 -0.41
C ILE A 135 -6.22 -16.82 1.07
N ARG A 136 -6.14 -15.54 1.49
CA ARG A 136 -6.35 -15.13 2.88
C ARG A 136 -6.98 -13.76 2.95
N ILE A 137 -7.91 -13.56 3.89
CA ILE A 137 -8.30 -12.21 4.31
C ILE A 137 -7.22 -11.68 5.25
N ILE A 138 -6.59 -10.56 4.87
CA ILE A 138 -5.59 -9.89 5.67
C ILE A 138 -6.30 -9.09 6.76
N SER A 139 -5.94 -9.37 8.00
CA SER A 139 -6.48 -8.72 9.18
C SER A 139 -5.35 -8.21 10.06
N ASP A 140 -5.52 -7.02 10.64
CA ASP A 140 -4.69 -6.48 11.71
C ASP A 140 -5.61 -5.79 12.72
N PHE A 141 -5.18 -5.71 13.99
CA PHE A 141 -5.97 -5.06 15.06
C PHE A 141 -7.43 -5.56 15.16
N ALA A 142 -7.64 -6.85 14.89
CA ALA A 142 -8.95 -7.50 14.83
C ALA A 142 -9.92 -6.90 13.78
N VAL A 143 -9.39 -6.28 12.72
CA VAL A 143 -10.16 -5.75 11.59
C VAL A 143 -9.77 -6.49 10.30
N PRO A 144 -10.72 -7.13 9.59
CA PRO A 144 -10.48 -7.76 8.29
C PRO A 144 -10.54 -6.72 7.15
N PHE A 145 -9.42 -6.46 6.49
CA PHE A 145 -9.30 -5.36 5.54
C PHE A 145 -9.54 -5.76 4.08
N TYR A 146 -8.81 -6.77 3.59
CA TYR A 146 -8.79 -7.11 2.16
C TYR A 146 -8.44 -8.57 1.93
N LEU A 147 -8.79 -9.10 0.76
CA LEU A 147 -8.36 -10.44 0.34
C LEU A 147 -6.99 -10.35 -0.31
N CYS A 148 -6.09 -11.27 0.01
CA CYS A 148 -4.80 -11.43 -0.66
C CYS A 148 -4.65 -12.88 -1.15
N ALA A 149 -4.27 -13.05 -2.41
CA ALA A 149 -3.92 -14.32 -3.01
C ALA A 149 -2.49 -14.28 -3.58
N LYS A 150 -1.73 -15.35 -3.31
CA LYS A 150 -0.38 -15.58 -3.86
C LYS A 150 -0.28 -17.01 -4.38
N SER A 151 0.44 -17.20 -5.48
CA SER A 151 0.85 -18.53 -5.96
C SER A 151 1.86 -19.12 -4.99
N ASN A 152 1.70 -20.39 -4.63
CA ASN A 152 2.61 -21.10 -3.72
C ASN A 152 4.01 -21.28 -4.32
N GLU A 153 4.09 -21.44 -5.63
CA GLU A 153 5.34 -21.72 -6.35
C GLU A 153 6.13 -20.44 -6.66
N GLY A 154 5.64 -19.27 -6.24
CA GLY A 154 6.24 -17.99 -6.61
C GLY A 154 5.96 -17.58 -8.06
N ASP A 155 5.39 -18.47 -8.87
CA ASP A 155 5.09 -18.26 -10.28
C ASP A 155 3.88 -17.32 -10.47
N GLU A 156 4.12 -16.23 -11.20
CA GLU A 156 3.10 -15.23 -11.54
C GLU A 156 2.04 -15.83 -12.49
N GLN A 157 2.37 -16.86 -13.29
CA GLN A 157 1.48 -17.46 -14.30
C GLN A 157 0.19 -18.05 -13.72
N ALA A 158 0.23 -18.60 -12.51
CA ALA A 158 -0.98 -19.12 -11.87
C ALA A 158 -2.01 -18.00 -11.70
N LEU A 159 -1.54 -16.83 -11.28
CA LEU A 159 -2.38 -15.67 -11.07
C LEU A 159 -2.69 -14.93 -12.38
N ASP A 160 -1.81 -14.98 -13.39
CA ASP A 160 -2.12 -14.48 -14.74
C ASP A 160 -3.31 -15.21 -15.38
N ARG A 161 -3.51 -16.49 -15.03
CA ARG A 161 -4.67 -17.27 -15.47
C ARG A 161 -5.91 -17.02 -14.62
N THR A 162 -5.78 -16.87 -13.31
CA THR A 162 -6.95 -16.76 -12.42
C THR A 162 -7.50 -15.33 -12.30
N GLU A 163 -6.63 -14.32 -12.37
CA GLU A 163 -6.99 -12.92 -12.13
C GLU A 163 -7.97 -12.35 -13.17
N PRO A 164 -7.84 -12.61 -14.49
CA PRO A 164 -8.79 -12.12 -15.47
C PRO A 164 -10.19 -12.74 -15.28
N LEU A 165 -10.24 -14.02 -14.92
CA LEU A 165 -11.49 -14.71 -14.62
C LEU A 165 -12.16 -14.14 -13.38
N LEU A 166 -11.38 -13.85 -12.33
CA LEU A 166 -11.89 -13.20 -11.12
C LEU A 166 -12.44 -11.81 -11.45
N ARG A 167 -11.72 -10.99 -12.22
CA ARG A 167 -12.19 -9.67 -12.67
C ARG A 167 -13.52 -9.77 -13.39
N ASN A 168 -13.65 -10.70 -14.33
CA ASN A 168 -14.89 -10.89 -15.08
C ASN A 168 -16.05 -11.27 -14.15
N ARG A 169 -15.85 -12.23 -13.23
CA ARG A 169 -16.89 -12.64 -12.26
C ARG A 169 -17.31 -11.51 -11.33
N CYS A 170 -16.34 -10.76 -10.81
CA CYS A 170 -16.64 -9.61 -9.94
C CYS A 170 -17.37 -8.48 -10.71
N ALA A 171 -17.02 -8.26 -11.99
CA ALA A 171 -17.68 -7.28 -12.84
C ALA A 171 -19.11 -7.70 -13.21
N GLU A 172 -19.33 -8.98 -13.58
CA GLU A 172 -20.67 -9.55 -13.84
C GLU A 172 -21.60 -9.40 -12.63
N ALA A 173 -21.06 -9.61 -11.42
CA ALA A 173 -21.79 -9.45 -10.17
C ALA A 173 -21.85 -7.99 -9.65
N ALA A 174 -21.28 -7.03 -10.38
CA ALA A 174 -21.20 -5.62 -10.02
C ALA A 174 -20.69 -5.37 -8.58
N LEU A 175 -19.70 -6.15 -8.14
CA LEU A 175 -19.19 -6.05 -6.77
C LEU A 175 -18.43 -4.72 -6.55
N PRO A 176 -18.69 -3.99 -5.46
CA PRO A 176 -18.05 -2.69 -5.18
C PRO A 176 -16.65 -2.89 -4.59
N LEU A 177 -15.71 -3.31 -5.44
CA LEU A 177 -14.35 -3.65 -5.05
C LEU A 177 -13.32 -3.20 -6.11
N LEU A 178 -12.06 -3.19 -5.70
CA LEU A 178 -10.92 -2.93 -6.56
C LEU A 178 -9.97 -4.14 -6.53
N ILE A 179 -9.58 -4.62 -7.70
CA ILE A 179 -8.61 -5.73 -7.83
C ILE A 179 -7.28 -5.13 -8.27
N HIS A 180 -6.25 -5.34 -7.44
CA HIS A 180 -4.89 -4.86 -7.68
C HIS A 180 -3.91 -6.02 -7.80
N ARG A 181 -3.04 -5.96 -8.81
CA ARG A 181 -2.05 -7.01 -9.13
C ARG A 181 -0.65 -6.40 -9.18
N ASN A 182 0.27 -6.93 -8.38
CA ASN A 182 1.70 -6.55 -8.41
C ASN A 182 2.59 -7.79 -8.23
N GLY A 183 3.20 -8.25 -9.33
CA GLY A 183 3.94 -9.53 -9.36
C GLY A 183 3.10 -10.64 -8.75
N ASN A 184 3.68 -11.55 -7.96
CA ASN A 184 2.96 -12.63 -7.26
C ASN A 184 2.07 -12.16 -6.06
N ASN A 185 1.40 -11.02 -6.16
CA ASN A 185 0.46 -10.51 -5.16
C ASN A 185 -0.82 -10.01 -5.83
N LEU A 186 -1.93 -10.73 -5.62
CA LEU A 186 -3.27 -10.30 -6.02
C LEU A 186 -4.03 -9.84 -4.78
N SER A 187 -4.43 -8.57 -4.74
CA SER A 187 -5.22 -7.98 -3.65
C SER A 187 -6.63 -7.65 -4.16
N VAL A 188 -7.65 -7.96 -3.37
CA VAL A 188 -9.02 -7.49 -3.58
C VAL A 188 -9.44 -6.61 -2.42
N LEU A 189 -9.67 -5.34 -2.73
CA LEU A 189 -9.89 -4.26 -1.78
C LEU A 189 -11.37 -3.86 -1.84
N PRO A 190 -12.09 -3.80 -0.72
CA PRO A 190 -13.39 -3.14 -0.70
C PRO A 190 -13.24 -1.64 -1.05
N GLN A 191 -14.26 -1.01 -1.65
CA GLN A 191 -14.18 0.40 -2.09
C GLN A 191 -13.81 1.41 -0.98
N TRP A 192 -14.17 1.13 0.27
CA TRP A 192 -13.83 2.03 1.38
C TRP A 192 -12.33 2.04 1.71
N LEU A 193 -11.61 0.98 1.33
CA LEU A 193 -10.20 0.78 1.65
C LEU A 193 -9.32 1.47 0.61
N ASP A 194 -9.19 2.79 0.79
CA ASP A 194 -8.39 3.67 -0.04
C ASP A 194 -7.46 4.51 0.85
N LYS A 195 -6.19 4.63 0.42
CA LYS A 195 -5.17 5.45 1.08
C LYS A 195 -5.63 6.91 1.21
N ARG A 196 -6.44 7.40 0.26
CA ARG A 196 -7.04 8.74 0.23
C ARG A 196 -7.73 9.07 1.55
N HIS A 197 -8.66 8.22 1.99
CA HIS A 197 -9.49 8.51 3.15
C HIS A 197 -8.67 8.68 4.43
N ALA A 198 -7.61 7.87 4.60
CA ALA A 198 -6.71 7.98 5.73
C ALA A 198 -5.85 9.25 5.68
N VAL A 199 -5.38 9.64 4.49
CA VAL A 199 -4.60 10.88 4.30
C VAL A 199 -5.46 12.11 4.52
N GLU A 200 -6.72 12.12 4.07
CA GLU A 200 -7.68 13.19 4.35
C GLU A 200 -7.93 13.34 5.85
N HIS A 201 -8.26 12.23 6.54
CA HIS A 201 -8.45 12.21 7.99
C HIS A 201 -7.21 12.74 8.74
N LEU A 202 -6.02 12.28 8.33
CA LEU A 202 -4.77 12.70 8.94
C LEU A 202 -4.48 14.19 8.68
N THR A 203 -4.74 14.67 7.46
CA THR A 203 -4.56 16.08 7.09
C THR A 203 -5.49 16.98 7.89
N GLU A 204 -6.75 16.60 8.09
CA GLU A 204 -7.69 17.32 8.97
C GLU A 204 -7.21 17.38 10.42
N ARG A 205 -6.67 16.27 10.94
CA ARG A 205 -6.08 16.23 12.28
C ARG A 205 -4.86 17.17 12.39
N LEU A 206 -3.95 17.11 11.41
CA LEU A 206 -2.76 17.95 11.38
C LEU A 206 -3.09 19.45 11.23
N ARG A 207 -4.12 19.80 10.45
CA ARG A 207 -4.62 21.18 10.35
C ARG A 207 -5.23 21.66 11.66
N ARG A 208 -5.97 20.81 12.39
CA ARG A 208 -6.44 21.13 13.74
C ARG A 208 -5.30 21.36 14.73
N GLU A 209 -4.20 20.62 14.59
CA GLU A 209 -3.04 20.71 15.48
C GLU A 209 -2.12 21.90 15.18
N HIS A 210 -1.91 22.22 13.90
CA HIS A 210 -0.87 23.16 13.47
C HIS A 210 -1.40 24.41 12.75
N GLY A 211 -2.71 24.48 12.48
CA GLY A 211 -3.29 25.51 11.63
C GLY A 211 -2.98 25.25 10.15
N GLU A 212 -2.53 26.28 9.45
CA GLU A 212 -2.12 26.15 8.05
C GLU A 212 -0.86 25.28 7.92
N ILE A 213 -0.88 24.35 6.97
CA ILE A 213 0.19 23.39 6.69
C ILE A 213 0.38 23.26 5.17
N VAL A 214 1.55 22.77 4.75
CA VAL A 214 1.82 22.38 3.36
C VAL A 214 1.98 20.87 3.28
N THR A 215 1.29 20.25 2.33
CA THR A 215 1.23 18.80 2.15
C THR A 215 1.78 18.39 0.80
N PHE A 216 2.54 17.29 0.81
CA PHE A 216 3.11 16.66 -0.37
C PHE A 216 2.65 15.21 -0.43
N GLY A 217 2.18 14.75 -1.59
CA GLY A 217 1.90 13.34 -1.85
C GLY A 217 2.96 12.74 -2.77
N MET A 218 3.49 11.56 -2.43
CA MET A 218 4.47 10.87 -3.26
C MET A 218 4.12 9.40 -3.45
N GLY A 219 4.07 8.95 -4.69
CA GLY A 219 3.75 7.56 -5.04
C GLY A 219 4.16 7.20 -6.45
N ASP A 220 4.20 5.90 -6.73
CA ASP A 220 4.60 5.35 -8.02
C ASP A 220 3.40 4.78 -8.82
N SER A 221 2.35 4.39 -8.12
CA SER A 221 1.24 3.59 -8.66
C SER A 221 0.01 4.44 -8.95
N LEU A 222 -0.81 4.05 -9.92
CA LEU A 222 -2.07 4.76 -10.22
C LEU A 222 -3.04 4.76 -9.03
N SER A 223 -2.96 3.76 -8.15
CA SER A 223 -3.71 3.72 -6.90
C SER A 223 -3.27 4.80 -5.90
N ASP A 224 -2.06 5.34 -6.02
CA ASP A 224 -1.56 6.40 -5.13
C ASP A 224 -2.10 7.78 -5.52
N LEU A 225 -2.53 7.97 -6.78
CA LEU A 225 -3.17 9.21 -7.23
C LEU A 225 -4.35 9.61 -6.33
N GLY A 226 -5.01 8.62 -5.73
CA GLY A 226 -6.01 8.78 -4.68
C GLY A 226 -5.62 9.79 -3.62
N PHE A 227 -4.59 9.48 -2.84
CA PHE A 227 -4.14 10.36 -1.75
C PHE A 227 -3.23 11.49 -2.24
N MET A 228 -2.54 11.31 -3.36
CA MET A 228 -1.68 12.38 -3.89
C MET A 228 -2.52 13.58 -4.35
N SER A 229 -3.71 13.36 -4.89
CA SER A 229 -4.61 14.44 -5.33
C SER A 229 -5.20 15.26 -4.20
N THR A 230 -5.09 14.81 -2.94
CA THR A 230 -5.59 15.55 -1.77
C THR A 230 -4.51 16.42 -1.13
N CYS A 231 -3.28 16.38 -1.65
CA CYS A 231 -2.16 17.16 -1.17
C CYS A 231 -1.97 18.44 -2.02
N ASP A 232 -1.25 19.42 -1.48
CA ASP A 232 -0.96 20.69 -2.18
C ASP A 232 0.00 20.48 -3.36
N TYR A 233 0.94 19.53 -3.22
CA TYR A 233 1.90 19.15 -4.25
C TYR A 233 2.01 17.63 -4.38
N ALA A 234 2.38 17.16 -5.57
CA ALA A 234 2.63 15.75 -5.86
C ALA A 234 4.07 15.53 -6.36
N LEU A 235 4.71 14.44 -5.91
CA LEU A 235 6.00 13.97 -6.40
C LEU A 235 5.85 12.56 -6.97
N VAL A 236 6.40 12.33 -8.16
CA VAL A 236 6.32 11.03 -8.83
C VAL A 236 7.74 10.59 -9.21
N PRO A 237 8.21 9.40 -8.79
CA PRO A 237 9.46 8.86 -9.28
C PRO A 237 9.44 8.69 -10.80
N LYS A 238 10.57 8.97 -11.47
CA LYS A 238 10.65 8.86 -12.95
C LYS A 238 10.31 7.46 -13.47
N ALA A 239 10.78 6.41 -12.78
CA ALA A 239 10.58 5.02 -13.20
C ALA A 239 9.32 4.40 -12.56
N SER A 240 8.18 5.11 -12.61
CA SER A 240 6.93 4.72 -11.95
C SER A 240 5.83 4.30 -12.94
N GLN A 241 4.79 3.65 -12.44
CA GLN A 241 3.59 3.37 -13.25
C GLN A 241 2.91 4.66 -13.70
N ILE A 242 2.81 5.66 -12.81
CA ILE A 242 2.23 6.97 -13.14
C ILE A 242 2.99 7.62 -14.29
N ASN A 243 4.33 7.71 -14.20
CA ASN A 243 5.10 8.41 -15.23
C ASN A 243 5.02 7.73 -16.61
N ARG A 244 4.89 6.40 -16.64
CA ARG A 244 4.64 5.67 -17.91
C ARG A 244 3.32 6.03 -18.57
N GLN A 245 2.31 6.50 -17.83
CA GLN A 245 1.07 7.00 -18.42
C GLN A 245 1.26 8.37 -19.08
N TRP A 246 2.14 9.22 -18.54
CA TRP A 246 2.43 10.53 -19.13
C TRP A 246 3.24 10.45 -20.41
N GLU A 247 4.15 9.48 -20.52
CA GLU A 247 4.92 9.26 -21.75
C GLU A 247 4.05 8.71 -22.91
N ALA A 248 2.87 8.18 -22.61
CA ALA A 248 1.94 7.61 -23.57
C ALA A 248 0.84 8.59 -24.05
N ALA A 249 0.76 9.79 -23.47
CA ALA A 249 -0.21 10.85 -23.79
C ALA A 249 0.41 11.93 -24.68
#